data_AF-R9LMZ7-F1
#
_entry.id   AF-R9LMZ7-F1
#
_cell.length_a   1.000
_cell.length_b   1.000
_cell.length_c   1.000
_cell.angle_alpha   90.00
_cell.angle_beta   90.00
_cell.angle_gamma   90.00
#
_symmetry.space_group_name_H-M   'P 1'
#
loop_
_entity.id
_entity.type
_entity.pdbx_description
1 polymer ?
#
loop_
_entity_poly.entity_id
_entity_poly.type
_entity_poly.pdbx_seq_one_letter_code
_entity_poly.pdbx_strand_id
1 'polypeptide(L)'
;MNWNDIDFSAIQNMVNSLSDEEKQNIQQMAKNMMKEAPIQEEEEELTTSQRLGWDENMFIQLPGKMQDDLESALDLEDYYEEDQEDDLSAPVLFYAKALLDACRGQLAPIFRNVLNLTVFETVNYTTLGQYLDVLSDENIRILADEQFGETSLWITVREILSFTNLLLQRAQYDRISYSDLLILKERLIDKKEILLPFSL
;
A
#
# COMPACT_ATOMS: atom_id res chain seq x y z
N MET A 1 16.56 -19.66 -15.78
CA MET A 1 17.28 -20.96 -15.75
C MET A 1 17.09 -21.55 -14.36
N ASN A 2 16.61 -22.79 -14.27
CA ASN A 2 16.28 -23.42 -12.98
C ASN A 2 17.55 -24.09 -12.44
N TRP A 3 18.03 -23.67 -11.28
CA TRP A 3 19.31 -24.12 -10.67
C TRP A 3 19.35 -25.63 -10.38
N ASN A 4 18.18 -26.28 -10.33
CA ASN A 4 18.01 -27.71 -10.06
C ASN A 4 18.33 -28.62 -11.26
N ASP A 5 18.50 -28.08 -12.47
CA ASP A 5 18.82 -28.86 -13.68
C ASP A 5 20.32 -28.94 -13.97
N ILE A 6 21.16 -28.29 -13.15
CA ILE A 6 22.62 -28.35 -13.28
C ILE A 6 23.12 -29.59 -12.54
N ASP A 7 23.60 -30.59 -13.28
CA ASP A 7 24.24 -31.77 -12.70
C ASP A 7 25.64 -31.42 -12.18
N PHE A 8 25.70 -30.96 -10.93
CA PHE A 8 26.95 -30.63 -10.24
C PHE A 8 27.93 -31.81 -10.14
N SER A 9 27.45 -33.06 -10.26
CA SER A 9 28.31 -34.24 -10.26
C SER A 9 29.09 -34.39 -11.57
N ALA A 10 28.49 -34.02 -12.70
CA ALA A 10 29.15 -33.98 -14.00
C ALA A 10 30.21 -32.86 -14.07
N ILE A 11 29.91 -31.70 -13.48
CA ILE A 11 30.86 -30.58 -13.35
C ILE A 11 32.05 -30.99 -12.46
N GLN A 12 31.78 -31.65 -11.34
CA GLN A 12 32.82 -32.11 -10.41
C GLN A 12 33.74 -33.17 -11.06
N ASN A 13 33.19 -34.09 -11.84
CA ASN A 13 33.99 -35.06 -12.59
C ASN A 13 34.84 -34.41 -13.70
N MET A 14 34.30 -33.40 -14.38
CA MET A 14 35.02 -32.62 -15.38
C MET A 14 36.19 -31.86 -14.74
N VAL A 15 35.94 -31.16 -13.63
CA VAL A 15 36.99 -30.45 -12.88
C VAL A 15 38.05 -31.41 -12.35
N ASN A 16 37.67 -32.59 -11.88
CA ASN A 16 38.63 -33.59 -11.39
C ASN A 16 39.52 -34.17 -12.49
N SER A 17 39.05 -34.20 -13.75
CA SER A 17 39.79 -34.67 -14.92
C SER A 17 40.78 -33.65 -15.51
N LEU A 18 40.75 -32.40 -15.05
CA LEU A 18 41.66 -31.35 -15.48
C LEU A 18 43.02 -31.44 -14.78
N SER A 19 44.06 -31.04 -15.50
CA SER A 19 45.41 -30.89 -14.94
C SER A 19 45.45 -29.78 -13.88
N ASP A 20 46.43 -29.83 -13.00
CA ASP A 20 46.57 -28.83 -11.92
C ASP A 20 46.76 -27.40 -12.47
N GLU A 21 47.35 -27.28 -13.67
CA GLU A 21 47.55 -26.01 -14.37
C GLU A 21 46.22 -25.43 -14.92
N GLU A 22 45.34 -26.28 -15.44
CA GLU A 22 44.01 -25.88 -15.91
C GLU A 22 43.08 -25.51 -14.75
N LYS A 23 43.17 -26.24 -13.62
CA LYS A 23 42.44 -25.89 -12.39
C LYS A 23 42.88 -24.53 -11.87
N GLN A 24 44.18 -24.23 -11.88
CA GLN A 24 44.70 -22.93 -11.49
C GLN A 24 44.23 -21.81 -12.43
N ASN A 25 44.22 -22.06 -13.74
CA ASN A 25 43.71 -21.08 -14.72
C ASN A 25 42.22 -20.78 -14.54
N ILE A 26 41.39 -21.79 -14.29
CA ILE A 26 39.95 -21.59 -14.02
C ILE A 26 39.74 -20.82 -12.72
N GLN A 27 40.50 -21.14 -11.65
CA GLN A 27 40.45 -20.40 -10.39
C GLN A 27 40.91 -18.94 -10.55
N GLN A 28 41.92 -18.68 -11.37
CA GLN A 28 42.40 -17.34 -11.67
C GLN A 28 41.36 -16.54 -12.47
N MET A 29 40.73 -17.19 -13.45
CA MET A 29 39.67 -16.59 -14.28
C MET A 29 38.43 -16.27 -13.43
N ALA A 30 38.00 -17.17 -12.55
CA ALA A 30 36.91 -16.94 -11.61
C ALA A 30 37.22 -15.79 -10.62
N LYS A 31 38.45 -15.72 -10.09
CA LYS A 31 38.90 -14.61 -9.24
C LYS A 31 38.93 -13.28 -9.98
N ASN A 32 39.30 -13.27 -11.26
CA ASN A 32 39.32 -12.06 -12.07
C ASN A 32 37.89 -11.62 -12.40
N MET A 33 36.99 -12.53 -12.73
CA MET A 33 35.56 -12.21 -12.94
C MET A 33 34.88 -11.71 -11.66
N MET A 34 35.24 -12.25 -10.48
CA MET A 34 34.75 -11.74 -9.19
C MET A 34 35.33 -10.36 -8.82
N LYS A 35 36.53 -10.03 -9.31
CA LYS A 35 37.12 -8.69 -9.15
C LYS A 35 36.55 -7.66 -10.12
N GLU A 36 36.09 -8.09 -11.29
CA GLU A 36 35.53 -7.25 -12.34
C GLU A 36 34.00 -7.17 -12.31
N ALA A 37 33.33 -8.03 -11.55
CA ALA A 37 31.91 -7.87 -11.25
C ALA A 37 31.74 -6.52 -10.53
N PRO A 38 30.98 -5.56 -11.10
CA PRO A 38 30.63 -4.37 -10.35
C PRO A 38 29.92 -4.87 -9.09
N ILE A 39 30.40 -4.46 -7.92
CA ILE A 39 29.58 -4.47 -6.72
C ILE A 39 28.45 -3.51 -7.07
N GLN A 40 27.34 -4.02 -7.59
CA GLN A 40 26.09 -3.30 -7.53
C GLN A 40 25.86 -3.12 -6.04
N GLU A 41 26.10 -1.92 -5.52
CA GLU A 41 25.49 -1.52 -4.27
C GLU A 41 24.00 -1.82 -4.48
N GLU A 42 23.48 -2.85 -3.80
CA GLU A 42 22.03 -3.03 -3.69
C GLU A 42 21.53 -1.69 -3.14
N GLU A 43 20.92 -0.87 -4.00
CA GLU A 43 20.23 0.32 -3.52
C GLU A 43 19.24 -0.20 -2.49
N GLU A 44 19.44 0.14 -1.22
CA GLU A 44 18.54 -0.27 -0.15
C GLU A 44 17.15 0.25 -0.50
N GLU A 45 16.26 -0.64 -0.94
CA GLU A 45 14.87 -0.31 -1.18
C GLU A 45 14.28 0.23 0.11
N LEU A 46 13.83 1.49 0.07
CA LEU A 46 13.18 2.12 1.21
C LEU A 46 11.93 1.32 1.58
N THR A 47 11.74 1.06 2.86
CA THR A 47 10.52 0.38 3.33
C THR A 47 9.30 1.26 3.06
N THR A 48 8.11 0.66 2.94
CA THR A 48 6.85 1.39 2.75
C THR A 48 6.65 2.51 3.78
N SER A 49 6.96 2.26 5.05
CA SER A 49 6.87 3.28 6.10
C SER A 49 7.84 4.44 5.89
N GLN A 50 9.06 4.17 5.43
CA GLN A 50 10.05 5.20 5.08
C GLN A 50 9.61 6.01 3.86
N ARG A 51 9.09 5.35 2.81
CA ARG A 51 8.56 6.00 1.61
C ARG A 51 7.40 6.95 1.93
N LEU A 52 6.54 6.57 2.88
CA LEU A 52 5.42 7.39 3.36
C LEU A 52 5.85 8.46 4.39
N GLY A 53 7.06 8.39 4.93
CA GLY A 53 7.53 9.28 6.00
C GLY A 53 6.78 9.09 7.32
N TRP A 54 6.36 7.86 7.63
CA TRP A 54 5.59 7.51 8.83
C TRP A 54 6.46 6.77 9.86
N ASP A 55 6.05 6.87 11.13
CA ASP A 55 6.70 6.11 12.20
C ASP A 55 6.45 4.61 12.01
N GLU A 56 7.50 3.81 12.08
CA GLU A 56 7.44 2.36 11.83
C GLU A 56 6.55 1.63 12.85
N ASN A 57 6.57 2.04 14.13
CA ASN A 57 5.75 1.40 15.15
C ASN A 57 4.26 1.68 14.92
N MET A 58 3.93 2.90 14.48
CA MET A 58 2.55 3.24 14.06
C MET A 58 2.14 2.43 12.82
N PHE A 59 3.04 2.33 11.83
CA PHE A 59 2.76 1.62 10.58
C PHE A 59 2.45 0.13 10.82
N ILE A 60 3.23 -0.55 11.66
CA ILE A 60 3.02 -1.98 12.00
C ILE A 60 1.68 -2.21 12.73
N GLN A 61 1.13 -1.18 13.39
CA GLN A 61 -0.13 -1.27 14.13
C GLN A 61 -1.37 -0.95 13.29
N LEU A 62 -1.21 -0.64 12.00
CA LEU A 62 -2.34 -0.35 11.12
C LEU A 62 -3.28 -1.58 11.00
N PRO A 63 -4.61 -1.37 10.97
CA PRO A 63 -5.58 -2.43 11.02
C PRO A 63 -5.71 -3.18 9.69
N GLY A 64 -6.14 -4.45 9.77
CA GLY A 64 -6.51 -5.22 8.58
C GLY A 64 -5.33 -5.44 7.65
N LYS A 65 -5.54 -5.14 6.36
CA LYS A 65 -4.55 -5.22 5.28
C LYS A 65 -4.06 -3.84 4.84
N MET A 66 -4.27 -2.83 5.67
CA MET A 66 -3.94 -1.44 5.33
C MET A 66 -2.46 -1.27 4.95
N GLN A 67 -1.54 -2.01 5.55
CA GLN A 67 -0.12 -2.00 5.18
C GLN A 67 0.10 -2.56 3.77
N ASP A 68 -0.38 -3.77 3.52
CA ASP A 68 -0.29 -4.45 2.22
C ASP A 68 -0.92 -3.61 1.09
N ASP A 69 -2.06 -2.97 1.36
CA ASP A 69 -2.75 -2.13 0.40
C ASP A 69 -1.98 -0.83 0.12
N LEU A 70 -1.33 -0.23 1.13
CA LEU A 70 -0.47 0.95 0.92
C LEU A 70 0.79 0.61 0.13
N GLU A 71 1.43 -0.53 0.42
CA GLU A 71 2.57 -1.04 -0.34
C GLU A 71 2.17 -1.31 -1.79
N SER A 72 1.07 -2.04 -2.01
CA SER A 72 0.55 -2.31 -3.35
C SER A 72 0.21 -1.04 -4.13
N ALA A 73 -0.27 0.01 -3.45
CA ALA A 73 -0.54 1.29 -4.10
C ALA A 73 0.77 1.92 -4.61
N LEU A 74 1.79 1.98 -3.75
CA LEU A 74 3.09 2.55 -4.10
C LEU A 74 3.81 1.76 -5.20
N ASP A 75 3.81 0.43 -5.14
CA ASP A 75 4.43 -0.42 -6.16
C ASP A 75 3.80 -0.21 -7.54
N LEU A 76 2.47 -0.04 -7.58
CA LEU A 76 1.75 0.26 -8.81
C LEU A 76 2.04 1.68 -9.31
N GLU A 77 2.26 2.63 -8.42
CA GLU A 77 2.68 3.97 -8.84
C GLU A 77 4.04 3.95 -9.50
N ASP A 78 5.02 3.26 -8.90
CA ASP A 78 6.36 3.14 -9.48
C ASP A 78 6.29 2.45 -10.85
N TYR A 79 5.42 1.44 -10.98
CA TYR A 79 5.18 0.77 -12.26
C TYR A 79 4.66 1.70 -13.35
N TYR A 80 3.82 2.68 -13.01
CA TYR A 80 3.22 3.64 -13.96
C TYR A 80 3.98 4.98 -14.04
N GLU A 81 5.12 5.15 -13.36
CA GLU A 81 5.83 6.43 -13.28
C GLU A 81 6.32 6.94 -14.66
N GLU A 82 6.58 6.01 -15.60
CA GLU A 82 7.14 6.32 -16.91
C GLU A 82 6.15 6.95 -17.91
N ASP A 83 4.83 6.72 -17.77
CA ASP A 83 3.81 7.24 -18.67
C ASP A 83 2.68 7.98 -17.93
N GLN A 84 2.59 9.28 -18.16
CA GLN A 84 1.56 10.13 -17.54
C GLN A 84 0.15 9.93 -18.14
N GLU A 85 0.03 9.22 -19.26
CA GLU A 85 -1.24 8.88 -19.92
C GLU A 85 -1.81 7.53 -19.47
N ASP A 86 -1.09 6.81 -18.60
CA ASP A 86 -1.55 5.54 -18.05
C ASP A 86 -2.76 5.71 -17.12
N ASP A 87 -3.58 4.66 -17.06
CA ASP A 87 -4.77 4.63 -16.22
C ASP A 87 -4.41 4.23 -14.78
N LEU A 88 -4.42 5.23 -13.89
CA LEU A 88 -4.02 5.07 -12.48
C LEU A 88 -5.18 4.61 -11.58
N SER A 89 -6.20 3.99 -12.17
CA SER A 89 -7.32 3.38 -11.46
C SER A 89 -6.88 2.33 -10.43
N ALA A 90 -5.82 1.57 -10.74
CA ALA A 90 -5.32 0.51 -9.86
C ALA A 90 -4.67 1.06 -8.57
N PRO A 91 -3.71 2.01 -8.60
CA PRO A 91 -3.22 2.69 -7.41
C PRO A 91 -4.35 3.29 -6.55
N VAL A 92 -5.31 3.98 -7.17
CA VAL A 92 -6.47 4.58 -6.47
C VAL A 92 -7.30 3.52 -5.74
N LEU A 93 -7.51 2.36 -6.37
CA LEU A 93 -8.24 1.26 -5.75
C LEU A 93 -7.54 0.79 -4.46
N PHE A 94 -6.22 0.68 -4.46
CA PHE A 94 -5.45 0.25 -3.29
C PHE A 94 -5.43 1.30 -2.18
N TYR A 95 -5.27 2.58 -2.51
CA TYR A 95 -5.46 3.66 -1.53
C TYR A 95 -6.86 3.65 -0.90
N ALA A 96 -7.89 3.39 -1.70
CA ALA A 96 -9.25 3.31 -1.21
C ALA A 96 -9.49 2.09 -0.30
N LYS A 97 -8.84 0.95 -0.57
CA LYS A 97 -8.88 -0.22 0.33
C LYS A 97 -8.18 0.06 1.66
N ALA A 98 -7.02 0.72 1.63
CA ALA A 98 -6.33 1.14 2.85
C ALA A 98 -7.21 2.06 3.72
N LEU A 99 -7.87 3.04 3.11
CA LEU A 99 -8.84 3.90 3.80
C LEU A 99 -10.05 3.12 4.34
N LEU A 100 -10.53 2.12 3.58
CA LEU A 100 -11.63 1.27 4.01
C LEU A 100 -11.26 0.43 5.23
N ASP A 101 -10.05 -0.09 5.30
CA ASP A 101 -9.57 -0.84 6.46
C ASP A 101 -9.39 0.06 7.70
N ALA A 102 -8.98 1.32 7.53
CA ALA A 102 -9.05 2.32 8.61
C ALA A 102 -10.49 2.53 9.10
N CYS A 103 -11.45 2.67 8.19
CA CYS A 103 -12.88 2.82 8.54
C CYS A 103 -13.44 1.59 9.24
N ARG A 104 -13.05 0.39 8.81
CA ARG A 104 -13.45 -0.88 9.42
C ARG A 104 -12.92 -1.03 10.83
N GLY A 105 -11.65 -0.68 11.04
CA GLY A 105 -11.01 -0.76 12.34
C GLY A 105 -11.59 0.22 13.35
N GLN A 106 -11.83 1.48 12.93
CA GLN A 106 -12.15 2.56 13.86
C GLN A 106 -13.61 3.02 13.81
N LEU A 107 -14.19 3.23 12.61
CA LEU A 107 -15.52 3.80 12.48
C LEU A 107 -16.64 2.76 12.67
N ALA A 108 -16.43 1.52 12.21
CA ALA A 108 -17.46 0.48 12.26
C ALA A 108 -17.97 0.20 13.70
N PRO A 109 -17.08 0.06 14.72
CA PRO A 109 -17.52 -0.08 16.11
C PRO A 109 -18.30 1.12 16.62
N ILE A 110 -17.88 2.35 16.27
CA ILE A 110 -18.55 3.59 16.67
C ILE A 110 -19.96 3.63 16.07
N PHE A 111 -20.08 3.42 14.76
CA PHE A 111 -21.38 3.47 14.07
C PHE A 111 -22.33 2.36 14.54
N ARG A 112 -21.81 1.17 14.85
CA ARG A 112 -22.61 0.10 15.43
C ARG A 112 -23.11 0.45 16.83
N ASN A 113 -22.26 0.99 17.69
CA ASN A 113 -22.56 1.14 19.11
C ASN A 113 -23.28 2.47 19.43
N VAL A 114 -22.91 3.56 18.76
CA VAL A 114 -23.42 4.91 19.01
C VAL A 114 -24.67 5.17 18.17
N LEU A 115 -24.59 4.87 16.87
CA LEU A 115 -25.70 5.09 15.94
C LEU A 115 -26.66 3.89 15.84
N ASN A 116 -26.37 2.78 16.56
CA ASN A 116 -27.17 1.56 16.57
C ASN A 116 -27.43 0.97 15.16
N LEU A 117 -26.43 1.05 14.28
CA LEU A 117 -26.56 0.61 12.88
C LEU A 117 -26.10 -0.85 12.68
N THR A 118 -27.03 -1.70 12.25
CA THR A 118 -26.79 -3.14 12.03
C THR A 118 -25.97 -3.43 10.76
N VAL A 119 -25.88 -2.49 9.82
CA VAL A 119 -25.09 -2.65 8.58
C VAL A 119 -23.59 -2.88 8.84
N PHE A 120 -23.11 -2.50 10.04
CA PHE A 120 -21.72 -2.70 10.47
C PHE A 120 -21.51 -3.92 11.38
N GLU A 121 -22.50 -4.81 11.50
CA GLU A 121 -22.31 -6.09 12.22
C GLU A 121 -21.32 -7.00 11.49
N THR A 122 -21.32 -6.98 10.16
CA THR A 122 -20.40 -7.78 9.33
C THR A 122 -19.41 -6.87 8.60
N VAL A 123 -18.45 -6.35 9.36
CA VAL A 123 -17.47 -5.33 8.95
C VAL A 123 -16.70 -5.67 7.66
N ASN A 124 -16.44 -6.95 7.38
CA ASN A 124 -15.65 -7.36 6.21
C ASN A 124 -16.35 -7.14 4.85
N TYR A 125 -17.67 -6.95 4.84
CA TYR A 125 -18.45 -6.72 3.60
C TYR A 125 -18.87 -5.27 3.42
N THR A 126 -18.30 -4.36 4.21
CA THR A 126 -18.62 -2.94 4.10
C THR A 126 -17.89 -2.27 2.92
N THR A 127 -18.44 -1.17 2.43
CA THR A 127 -17.87 -0.34 1.36
C THR A 127 -17.67 1.11 1.83
N LEU A 128 -16.77 1.86 1.19
CA LEU A 128 -16.60 3.29 1.49
C LEU A 128 -17.92 4.07 1.33
N GLY A 129 -18.73 3.73 0.32
CA GLY A 129 -20.05 4.32 0.13
C GLY A 129 -20.97 4.15 1.33
N GLN A 130 -20.97 2.99 1.99
CA GLN A 130 -21.78 2.79 3.20
C GLN A 130 -21.31 3.64 4.38
N TYR A 131 -20.00 3.83 4.57
CA TYR A 131 -19.50 4.76 5.59
C TYR A 131 -19.87 6.21 5.26
N LEU A 132 -19.81 6.59 3.99
CA LEU A 132 -20.19 7.92 3.52
C LEU A 132 -21.68 8.21 3.75
N ASP A 133 -22.56 7.28 3.40
CA ASP A 133 -24.02 7.42 3.54
C ASP A 133 -24.44 7.63 5.01
N VAL A 134 -23.67 7.06 5.93
CA VAL A 134 -23.93 7.17 7.37
C VAL A 134 -23.54 8.53 7.92
N LEU A 135 -22.60 9.24 7.30
CA LEU A 135 -22.16 10.57 7.74
C LEU A 135 -23.12 11.70 7.29
N SER A 136 -24.40 11.54 7.58
CA SER A 136 -25.39 12.62 7.44
C SER A 136 -25.13 13.73 8.47
N ASP A 137 -25.62 14.94 8.21
CA ASP A 137 -25.48 16.06 9.17
C ASP A 137 -26.12 15.74 10.54
N GLU A 138 -27.16 14.90 10.57
CA GLU A 138 -27.80 14.43 11.80
C GLU A 138 -26.88 13.47 12.56
N ASN A 139 -26.34 12.46 11.90
CA ASN A 139 -25.47 11.48 12.54
C ASN A 139 -24.15 12.11 13.02
N ILE A 140 -23.59 13.06 12.27
CA ILE A 140 -22.40 13.81 12.71
C ILE A 140 -22.67 14.58 14.00
N ARG A 141 -23.86 15.19 14.15
CA ARG A 141 -24.23 15.87 15.39
C ARG A 141 -24.34 14.89 16.56
N ILE A 142 -24.99 13.73 16.34
CA ILE A 142 -25.09 12.69 17.36
C ILE A 142 -23.70 12.22 17.80
N LEU A 143 -22.79 11.95 16.85
CA LEU A 143 -21.42 11.52 17.16
C LEU A 143 -20.65 12.56 17.99
N ALA A 144 -20.81 13.84 17.66
CA ALA A 144 -20.18 14.93 18.40
C ALA A 144 -20.79 15.12 19.80
N ASP A 145 -22.12 15.02 19.92
CA ASP A 145 -22.84 15.13 21.21
C ASP A 145 -22.45 13.97 22.16
N GLU A 146 -22.19 12.78 21.60
CA GLU A 146 -21.71 11.58 22.30
C GLU A 146 -20.18 11.57 22.53
N GLN A 147 -19.49 12.69 22.24
CA GLN A 147 -18.05 12.90 22.48
C GLN A 147 -17.09 12.04 21.64
N PHE A 148 -17.55 11.48 20.51
CA PHE A 148 -16.69 10.78 19.55
C PHE A 148 -16.11 11.76 18.53
N GLY A 149 -15.27 12.70 18.98
CA GLY A 149 -14.63 13.72 18.13
C GLY A 149 -15.50 14.92 17.77
N GLU A 150 -14.85 15.98 17.26
CA GLU A 150 -15.54 17.23 16.91
C GLU A 150 -16.27 17.15 15.57
N THR A 151 -17.33 17.94 15.40
CA THR A 151 -18.07 18.07 14.13
C THR A 151 -17.14 18.40 12.95
N SER A 152 -16.14 19.26 13.16
CA SER A 152 -15.15 19.64 12.15
C SER A 152 -14.37 18.43 11.62
N LEU A 153 -13.93 17.55 12.52
CA LEU A 153 -13.20 16.33 12.19
C LEU A 153 -14.07 15.37 11.37
N TRP A 154 -15.33 15.17 11.76
CA TRP A 154 -16.26 14.35 11.00
C TRP A 154 -16.59 14.90 9.61
N ILE A 155 -16.65 16.22 9.47
CA ILE A 155 -16.81 16.86 8.15
C ILE A 155 -15.61 16.51 7.27
N THR A 156 -14.38 16.61 7.79
CA THR A 156 -13.17 16.22 7.04
C THR A 156 -13.19 14.74 6.66
N VAL A 157 -13.58 13.85 7.59
CA VAL A 157 -13.73 12.41 7.32
C VAL A 157 -14.76 12.17 6.20
N ARG A 158 -15.90 12.86 6.24
CA ARG A 158 -16.90 12.78 5.18
C ARG A 158 -16.36 13.26 3.83
N GLU A 159 -15.60 14.35 3.83
CA GLU A 159 -15.02 14.91 2.61
C GLU A 159 -13.97 13.99 1.99
N ILE A 160 -13.12 13.32 2.79
CA ILE A 160 -12.15 12.38 2.24
C ILE A 160 -12.84 11.11 1.72
N LEU A 161 -13.85 10.60 2.43
CA LEU A 161 -14.65 9.46 1.97
C LEU A 161 -15.40 9.78 0.67
N SER A 162 -15.99 10.98 0.58
CA SER A 162 -16.68 11.44 -0.62
C SER A 162 -15.73 11.55 -1.81
N PHE A 163 -14.56 12.17 -1.61
CA PHE A 163 -13.56 12.32 -2.66
C PHE A 163 -13.01 10.98 -3.16
N THR A 164 -12.61 10.09 -2.25
CA THR A 164 -12.11 8.75 -2.60
C THR A 164 -13.18 7.91 -3.29
N ASN A 165 -14.43 7.96 -2.82
CA ASN A 165 -15.54 7.24 -3.44
C ASN A 165 -15.86 7.77 -4.84
N LEU A 166 -15.73 9.08 -5.08
CA LEU A 166 -15.85 9.66 -6.42
C LEU A 166 -14.77 9.13 -7.37
N LEU A 167 -13.51 9.05 -6.92
CA LEU A 167 -12.45 8.49 -7.75
C LEU A 167 -12.66 7.01 -8.03
N LEU A 168 -13.14 6.22 -7.07
CA LEU A 168 -13.52 4.83 -7.30
C LEU A 168 -14.65 4.70 -8.34
N GLN A 169 -15.67 5.55 -8.24
CA GLN A 169 -16.75 5.56 -9.23
C GLN A 169 -16.24 5.95 -10.61
N ARG A 170 -15.34 6.94 -10.71
CA ARG A 170 -14.71 7.30 -11.98
C ARG A 170 -13.90 6.15 -12.56
N ALA A 171 -13.03 5.52 -11.76
CA ALA A 171 -12.23 4.35 -12.15
C ALA A 171 -13.07 3.16 -12.68
N GLN A 172 -14.35 3.07 -12.30
CA GLN A 172 -15.26 2.04 -12.83
C GLN A 172 -15.67 2.31 -14.28
N TYR A 173 -15.79 3.57 -14.69
CA TYR A 173 -16.39 3.97 -15.97
C TYR A 173 -15.44 4.72 -16.89
N ASP A 174 -14.31 5.20 -16.38
CA ASP A 174 -13.34 6.05 -17.07
C ASP A 174 -11.94 5.90 -16.45
N ARG A 175 -10.94 6.52 -17.06
CA ARG A 175 -9.56 6.54 -16.59
C ARG A 175 -9.34 7.53 -15.45
N ILE A 176 -8.37 7.21 -14.60
CA ILE A 176 -7.85 8.14 -13.59
C ILE A 176 -6.53 8.74 -14.08
N SER A 177 -6.46 10.07 -14.09
CA SER A 177 -5.25 10.80 -14.49
C SER A 177 -4.23 10.88 -13.36
N TYR A 178 -2.97 11.16 -13.71
CA TYR A 178 -1.92 11.44 -12.74
C TYR A 178 -2.27 12.59 -11.79
N SER A 179 -2.96 13.62 -12.30
CA SER A 179 -3.41 14.74 -11.47
C SER A 179 -4.44 14.34 -10.41
N ASP A 180 -5.35 13.42 -10.75
CA ASP A 180 -6.35 12.90 -9.80
C ASP A 180 -5.66 12.10 -8.67
N LEU A 181 -4.66 11.27 -9.03
CA LEU A 181 -3.86 10.51 -8.08
C LEU A 181 -3.05 11.42 -7.14
N LEU A 182 -2.38 12.45 -7.68
CA LEU A 182 -1.61 13.39 -6.87
C LEU A 182 -2.47 14.08 -5.80
N ILE A 183 -3.68 14.51 -6.17
CA ILE A 183 -4.61 15.14 -5.21
C ILE A 183 -5.03 14.12 -4.14
N LEU A 184 -5.27 12.87 -4.52
CA LEU A 184 -5.60 11.81 -3.56
C LEU A 184 -4.45 11.57 -2.57
N LYS A 185 -3.21 11.51 -3.05
CA LYS A 185 -2.01 11.32 -2.21
C LYS A 185 -1.76 12.50 -1.29
N GLU A 186 -1.89 13.73 -1.80
CA GLU A 186 -1.74 14.93 -0.99
C GLU A 186 -2.69 14.88 0.22
N ARG A 187 -3.93 14.43 0.01
CA ARG A 187 -4.91 14.29 1.09
C ARG A 187 -4.61 13.10 2.00
N LEU A 188 -4.54 11.89 1.45
CA LEU A 188 -4.44 10.67 2.26
C LEU A 188 -3.09 10.55 2.96
N ILE A 189 -2.00 10.85 2.27
CA ILE A 189 -0.63 10.57 2.71
C ILE A 189 0.04 11.81 3.27
N ASP A 190 0.13 12.89 2.49
CA ASP A 190 0.91 14.08 2.91
C ASP A 190 0.22 14.82 4.06
N LYS A 191 -1.10 15.01 3.97
CA LYS A 191 -1.93 15.56 5.06
C LYS A 191 -2.33 14.51 6.09
N LYS A 192 -1.95 13.24 5.88
CA LYS A 192 -2.24 12.10 6.77
C LYS A 192 -3.74 11.93 7.06
N GLU A 193 -4.61 12.33 6.13
CA GLU A 193 -6.06 12.28 6.37
C GLU A 193 -6.59 10.84 6.48
N ILE A 194 -5.86 9.86 5.92
CA ILE A 194 -6.16 8.43 6.07
C ILE A 194 -6.08 7.96 7.53
N LEU A 195 -5.40 8.71 8.40
CA LEU A 195 -5.26 8.43 9.83
C LEU A 195 -6.29 9.17 10.70
N LEU A 196 -7.14 10.04 10.13
CA LEU A 196 -8.18 10.74 10.89
C LEU A 196 -9.15 9.79 11.61
N PRO A 197 -9.54 8.62 11.05
CA PRO A 197 -10.39 7.68 11.78
C PRO A 197 -9.83 7.23 13.13
N PHE A 198 -8.51 7.28 13.34
CA PHE A 198 -7.85 6.88 14.59
C PHE A 198 -7.80 8.01 15.62
N SER A 199 -8.27 9.20 15.27
CA SER A 199 -8.32 10.38 16.15
C SER A 199 -9.70 10.59 16.79
N LEU A 200 -10.62 9.62 16.64
CA LEU A 200 -12.04 9.68 17.00
C LEU A 200 -12.39 8.82 18.22
#